data_AF-A0A7W1N261-F1
#
_entry.id   AF-A0A7W1N261-F1
#
_cell.length_a   1.000
_cell.length_b   1.000
_cell.length_c   1.000
_cell.angle_alpha   90.00
_cell.angle_beta   90.00
_cell.angle_gamma   90.00
#
_symmetry.space_group_name_H-M   'P 1'
#
loop_
_entity.id
_entity.type
_entity.pdbx_description
1 polymer ?
#
loop_
_entity_poly.entity_id
_entity_poly.type
_entity_poly.pdbx_seq_one_letter_code
_entity_poly.pdbx_strand_id
1 'polypeptide(L)'
;MRTPEQIADSLAEKARMRADSGAAEDLRAAFEDVLKTLRVPPAEREVWLNGRDVIGTAYERLLTGEQRRNTGQFYTPFWAGEVMAEWLLTDSPDLLLDAGCGSGALLIPAARSRRRGATRLLGIDRDPLAVLMAKRNARLRNFGAADFRTGHFLLDDLEERPQAVICNPPYSRHHAVPAAEKAAIHNGLTERLGVRFNRLAALHALFLLRALEVSADDARLAFITPSDWLDVGYGREIKRYLLDHARIEAVILLDGDQLFFGESVLTTAAITLIQKGKPTKVATPILRLRAPLPPPTEVLASIADRTHVGAKRVRLSESSKWSRPAFRRPHGVELREVARIRRGIATGCNEFFVISEAARKKRRLQPDELRPCATSPRAFAGNALTEEVIRSLDDEAPRWVLDVRDPSAEHANTNLGRYLRWGKRTKKAHRGYLATHRRPWYALEVRGESPILFSYFNRDRPRFVRNHIAAVPLNTWLIVEPLPGVDAGTLYDALTSEPVMQQLAKGARVYGGGLWKLEPSELAQVVVPTSVKLGPQPHSL
;
A
#
# COMPACT_ATOMS: atom_id res chain seq x y z
N MET A 1 21.28 -10.92 -31.38
CA MET A 1 21.18 -9.54 -30.85
C MET A 1 20.92 -9.61 -29.36
N ARG A 2 21.46 -8.67 -28.57
CA ARG A 2 21.20 -8.63 -27.12
C ARG A 2 19.77 -8.16 -26.84
N THR A 3 19.10 -8.73 -25.84
CA THR A 3 17.78 -8.25 -25.39
C THR A 3 17.91 -6.94 -24.59
N PRO A 4 16.84 -6.13 -24.41
CA PRO A 4 16.86 -4.96 -23.53
C PRO A 4 17.41 -5.26 -22.13
N GLU A 5 17.04 -6.42 -21.58
CA GLU A 5 17.46 -6.90 -20.28
C GLU A 5 18.96 -7.18 -20.26
N GLN A 6 19.49 -7.87 -21.27
CA GLN A 6 20.92 -8.14 -21.37
C GLN A 6 21.76 -6.86 -21.50
N ILE A 7 21.23 -5.84 -22.20
CA ILE A 7 21.89 -4.53 -22.28
C ILE A 7 21.83 -3.82 -20.92
N ALA A 8 20.69 -3.87 -20.24
CA ALA A 8 20.53 -3.28 -18.91
C ALA A 8 21.49 -3.92 -17.88
N ASP A 9 21.62 -5.25 -17.88
CA ASP A 9 22.60 -5.98 -17.05
C ASP A 9 24.03 -5.50 -17.33
N SER A 10 24.39 -5.41 -18.61
CA SER A 10 25.71 -4.97 -19.03
C SER A 10 26.03 -3.55 -18.59
N LEU A 11 25.03 -2.64 -18.57
CA LEU A 11 25.20 -1.28 -18.08
C LEU A 11 25.35 -1.21 -16.56
N ALA A 12 24.52 -1.97 -15.83
CA ALA A 12 24.60 -2.06 -14.38
C ALA A 12 25.98 -2.61 -13.95
N GLU A 13 26.46 -3.66 -14.62
CA GLU A 13 27.75 -4.26 -14.32
C GLU A 13 28.92 -3.31 -14.60
N LYS A 14 28.86 -2.56 -15.71
CA LYS A 14 29.85 -1.51 -16.00
C LYS A 14 29.91 -0.44 -14.91
N ALA A 15 28.77 -0.08 -14.32
CA ALA A 15 28.75 0.86 -13.21
C ALA A 15 29.32 0.24 -11.93
N ARG A 16 28.99 -1.02 -11.61
CA ARG A 16 29.58 -1.73 -10.45
C ARG A 16 31.11 -1.82 -10.53
N MET A 17 31.65 -2.15 -11.70
CA MET A 17 33.10 -2.23 -11.91
C MET A 17 33.82 -0.88 -11.78
N ARG A 18 33.10 0.24 -11.94
CA ARG A 18 33.65 1.60 -11.82
C ARG A 18 33.40 2.24 -10.46
N ALA A 19 32.57 1.63 -9.62
CA ALA A 19 32.24 2.17 -8.31
C ALA A 19 33.37 1.86 -7.32
N ASP A 20 33.74 2.86 -6.51
CA ASP A 20 34.76 2.71 -5.48
C ASP A 20 34.33 1.73 -4.38
N SER A 21 33.02 1.64 -4.12
CA SER A 21 32.44 0.67 -3.19
C SER A 21 31.01 0.26 -3.58
N GLY A 22 30.42 -0.68 -2.83
CA GLY A 22 29.01 -1.07 -2.95
C GLY A 22 28.02 -0.08 -2.31
N ALA A 23 28.49 1.06 -1.79
CA ALA A 23 27.63 2.09 -1.24
C ALA A 23 26.75 2.72 -2.33
N ALA A 24 25.53 3.13 -1.97
CA ALA A 24 24.56 3.67 -2.93
C ALA A 24 25.06 4.94 -3.64
N GLU A 25 25.83 5.77 -2.92
CA GLU A 25 26.39 7.03 -3.44
C GLU A 25 27.44 6.77 -4.51
N ASP A 26 28.38 5.86 -4.25
CA ASP A 26 29.45 5.48 -5.19
C ASP A 26 28.88 4.81 -6.44
N LEU A 27 27.91 3.90 -6.27
CA LEU A 27 27.21 3.25 -7.39
C LEU A 27 26.49 4.30 -8.26
N ARG A 28 25.85 5.30 -7.65
CA ARG A 28 25.17 6.38 -8.37
C ARG A 28 26.15 7.25 -9.16
N ALA A 29 27.27 7.63 -8.56
CA ALA A 29 28.33 8.40 -9.23
C ALA A 29 28.92 7.62 -10.41
N ALA A 30 29.25 6.34 -10.22
CA ALA A 30 29.75 5.49 -11.30
C ALA A 30 28.74 5.33 -12.44
N PHE A 31 27.45 5.19 -12.12
CA PHE A 31 26.39 5.10 -13.12
C PHE A 31 26.25 6.41 -13.92
N GLU A 32 26.35 7.56 -13.25
CA GLU A 32 26.38 8.88 -13.89
C GLU A 32 27.49 8.95 -14.96
N ASP A 33 28.70 8.50 -14.63
CA ASP A 33 29.84 8.52 -15.56
C ASP A 33 29.68 7.53 -16.72
N VAL A 34 29.10 6.36 -16.46
CA VAL A 34 28.71 5.41 -17.52
C VAL A 34 27.74 6.07 -18.49
N LEU A 35 26.73 6.81 -18.00
CA LEU A 35 25.75 7.49 -18.85
C LEU A 35 26.36 8.64 -19.66
N LYS A 36 27.28 9.40 -19.07
CA LYS A 36 28.00 10.50 -19.75
C LYS A 36 28.78 9.98 -20.97
N THR A 37 29.36 8.79 -20.84
CA THR A 37 30.22 8.16 -21.84
C THR A 37 29.53 7.12 -22.72
N LEU A 38 28.24 6.87 -22.50
CA LEU A 38 27.46 5.85 -23.20
C LEU A 38 27.43 6.08 -24.72
N ARG A 39 27.89 5.07 -25.47
CA ARG A 39 27.73 4.97 -26.93
C ARG A 39 26.94 3.70 -27.26
N VAL A 40 25.90 3.84 -28.08
CA VAL A 40 25.07 2.73 -28.54
C VAL A 40 25.68 2.11 -29.80
N PRO A 41 26.07 0.82 -29.78
CA PRO A 41 26.55 0.14 -30.97
C PRO A 41 25.47 0.10 -32.07
N PRO A 42 25.83 0.19 -33.37
CA PRO A 42 24.85 0.12 -34.46
C PRO A 42 23.96 -1.13 -34.40
N ALA A 43 24.53 -2.28 -34.02
CA ALA A 43 23.83 -3.56 -33.88
C ALA A 43 22.76 -3.58 -32.76
N GLU A 44 22.73 -2.58 -31.88
CA GLU A 44 21.77 -2.50 -30.77
C GLU A 44 20.72 -1.43 -30.97
N ARG A 45 20.84 -0.62 -32.03
CA ARG A 45 20.02 0.59 -32.23
C ARG A 45 18.51 0.30 -32.16
N GLU A 46 18.04 -0.81 -32.72
CA GLU A 46 16.62 -1.19 -32.66
C GLU A 46 16.15 -1.46 -31.23
N VAL A 47 16.99 -2.08 -30.40
CA VAL A 47 16.66 -2.41 -29.00
C VAL A 47 16.44 -1.13 -28.19
N TRP A 48 17.23 -0.09 -28.45
CA TRP A 48 17.05 1.22 -27.81
C TRP A 48 15.79 1.96 -28.29
N LEU A 49 15.27 1.61 -29.47
CA LEU A 49 14.08 2.21 -30.06
C LEU A 49 12.78 1.43 -29.77
N ASN A 50 12.86 0.22 -29.21
CA ASN A 50 11.72 -0.67 -29.02
C ASN A 50 10.70 -0.26 -27.92
N GLY A 51 10.94 0.87 -27.24
CA GLY A 51 10.04 1.40 -26.22
C GLY A 51 10.38 0.99 -24.78
N ARG A 52 11.23 -0.02 -24.55
CA ARG A 52 11.66 -0.39 -23.19
C ARG A 52 12.64 0.64 -22.62
N ASP A 53 12.56 0.90 -21.32
CA ASP A 53 13.50 1.77 -20.61
C ASP A 53 14.74 1.00 -20.13
N VAL A 54 15.70 0.81 -21.04
CA VAL A 54 16.97 0.14 -20.75
C VAL A 54 17.77 0.86 -19.65
N ILE A 55 17.78 2.21 -19.65
CA ILE A 55 18.56 2.99 -18.67
C ILE A 55 17.95 2.84 -17.28
N GLY A 56 16.64 3.03 -17.14
CA GLY A 56 15.95 2.85 -15.86
C GLY A 56 16.08 1.42 -15.34
N THR A 57 15.97 0.42 -16.23
CA THR A 57 16.16 -0.99 -15.86
C THR A 57 17.58 -1.26 -15.35
N ALA A 58 18.61 -0.68 -15.99
CA ALA A 58 19.99 -0.82 -15.53
C ALA A 58 20.20 -0.19 -14.16
N TYR A 59 19.65 1.01 -13.95
CA TYR A 59 19.71 1.71 -12.67
C TYR A 59 19.03 0.93 -11.55
N GLU A 60 17.88 0.30 -11.83
CA GLU A 60 17.18 -0.54 -10.88
C GLU A 60 18.02 -1.74 -10.43
N ARG A 61 18.66 -2.42 -11.39
CA ARG A 61 19.50 -3.60 -11.13
C ARG A 61 20.77 -3.25 -10.37
N LEU A 62 21.22 -2.00 -10.46
CA LEU A 62 22.37 -1.50 -9.74
C LEU A 62 22.14 -1.43 -8.22
N LEU A 63 20.93 -1.04 -7.80
CA LEU A 63 20.59 -0.82 -6.38
C LEU A 63 19.87 -2.01 -5.74
N THR A 64 20.12 -2.25 -4.46
CA THR A 64 19.38 -3.25 -3.66
C THR A 64 17.93 -2.79 -3.38
N GLY A 65 17.04 -3.74 -3.08
CA GLY A 65 15.64 -3.42 -2.76
C GLY A 65 15.46 -2.51 -1.53
N GLU A 66 16.40 -2.52 -0.58
CA GLU A 66 16.41 -1.58 0.55
C GLU A 66 16.77 -0.16 0.11
N GLN A 67 17.84 -0.02 -0.68
CA GLN A 67 18.27 1.26 -1.26
C GLN A 67 17.17 1.89 -2.12
N ARG A 68 16.44 1.09 -2.93
CA ARG A 68 15.31 1.56 -3.74
C ARG A 68 14.10 2.03 -2.92
N ARG A 69 13.79 1.35 -1.80
CA ARG A 69 12.69 1.77 -0.92
C ARG A 69 12.94 3.14 -0.29
N ASN A 70 14.21 3.46 -0.01
CA ASN A 70 14.60 4.75 0.56
C ASN A 70 14.49 5.89 -0.45
N THR A 71 14.68 5.62 -1.75
CA THR A 71 14.50 6.62 -2.82
C THR A 71 13.08 6.71 -3.36
N GLY A 72 12.19 5.78 -2.97
CA GLY A 72 10.77 5.79 -3.35
C GLY A 72 10.51 5.51 -4.84
N GLN A 73 11.49 4.98 -5.56
CA GLN A 73 11.42 4.71 -6.99
C GLN A 73 10.82 3.32 -7.25
N PHE A 74 9.71 3.29 -8.00
CA PHE A 74 9.02 2.07 -8.40
C PHE A 74 8.87 2.02 -9.92
N TYR A 75 9.03 0.83 -10.50
CA TYR A 75 8.90 0.60 -11.93
C TYR A 75 7.48 0.91 -12.42
N THR A 76 7.37 1.62 -13.55
CA THR A 76 6.13 1.75 -14.29
C THR A 76 6.13 0.77 -15.45
N PRO A 77 5.23 -0.22 -15.49
CA PRO A 77 5.13 -1.11 -16.63
C PRO A 77 4.85 -0.37 -17.91
N PHE A 78 5.55 -0.77 -18.97
CA PHE A 78 5.43 -0.14 -20.29
C PHE A 78 3.98 -0.04 -20.76
N TRP A 79 3.21 -1.13 -20.59
CA TRP A 79 1.78 -1.18 -20.89
C TRP A 79 0.96 -0.11 -20.16
N ALA A 80 1.25 0.14 -18.88
CA ALA A 80 0.54 1.18 -18.12
C ALA A 80 0.87 2.57 -18.67
N GLY A 81 2.13 2.80 -19.02
CA GLY A 81 2.57 4.02 -19.70
C GLY A 81 1.90 4.22 -21.06
N GLU A 82 1.69 3.16 -21.84
CA GLU A 82 0.96 3.22 -23.11
C GLU A 82 -0.50 3.64 -22.93
N VAL A 83 -1.23 2.97 -22.02
CA VAL A 83 -2.63 3.33 -21.70
C VAL A 83 -2.75 4.79 -21.27
N MET A 84 -1.85 5.23 -20.37
CA MET A 84 -1.85 6.61 -19.86
C MET A 84 -1.52 7.60 -20.98
N ALA A 85 -0.48 7.34 -21.78
CA ALA A 85 -0.05 8.21 -22.87
C ALA A 85 -1.10 8.36 -23.97
N GLU A 86 -1.67 7.26 -24.46
CA GLU A 86 -2.68 7.27 -25.52
C GLU A 86 -3.93 8.06 -25.11
N TRP A 87 -4.37 7.91 -23.85
CA TRP A 87 -5.50 8.67 -23.32
C TRP A 87 -5.22 10.18 -23.19
N LEU A 88 -4.01 10.55 -22.73
CA LEU A 88 -3.60 11.94 -22.59
C LEU A 88 -3.45 12.65 -23.94
N LEU A 89 -3.04 11.92 -24.98
CA LEU A 89 -2.71 12.48 -26.29
C LEU A 89 -3.89 12.54 -27.27
N THR A 90 -5.09 12.08 -26.87
CA THR A 90 -6.28 12.09 -27.75
C THR A 90 -6.58 13.48 -28.30
N ASP A 91 -6.41 14.53 -27.48
CA ASP A 91 -6.72 15.90 -27.87
C ASP A 91 -5.48 16.68 -28.33
N SER A 92 -4.33 16.00 -28.52
CA SER A 92 -3.05 16.62 -28.92
C SER A 92 -2.67 17.85 -28.08
N PRO A 93 -2.44 17.69 -26.76
CA PRO A 93 -2.07 18.81 -25.89
C PRO A 93 -0.77 19.46 -26.35
N ASP A 94 -0.64 20.78 -26.19
CA ASP A 94 0.57 21.55 -26.46
C ASP A 94 1.71 21.15 -25.52
N LEU A 95 1.39 20.86 -24.25
CA LEU A 95 2.36 20.50 -23.22
C LEU A 95 1.89 19.30 -22.39
N LEU A 96 2.72 18.26 -22.37
CA LEU A 96 2.61 17.12 -21.46
C LEU A 96 3.76 17.14 -20.45
N LEU A 97 3.41 17.21 -19.17
CA LEU A 97 4.32 17.17 -18.03
C LEU A 97 4.41 15.75 -17.43
N ASP A 98 5.63 15.28 -17.16
CA ASP A 98 5.92 14.14 -16.29
C ASP A 98 6.50 14.64 -14.95
N ALA A 99 5.70 14.55 -13.89
CA ALA A 99 6.04 15.06 -12.56
C ALA A 99 6.69 13.94 -11.72
N GLY A 100 7.99 14.09 -11.42
CA GLY A 100 8.81 13.00 -10.87
C GLY A 100 9.23 12.02 -11.96
N CYS A 101 9.79 12.54 -13.06
CA CYS A 101 9.93 11.80 -14.31
C CYS A 101 10.87 10.59 -14.25
N GLY A 102 11.72 10.47 -13.23
CA GLY A 102 12.72 9.41 -13.15
C GLY A 102 13.62 9.40 -14.39
N SER A 103 13.84 8.22 -14.96
CA SER A 103 14.51 8.01 -16.24
C SER A 103 13.69 8.42 -17.48
N GLY A 104 12.53 9.04 -17.31
CA GLY A 104 11.59 9.39 -18.39
C GLY A 104 10.77 8.19 -18.88
N ALA A 105 10.58 7.17 -18.05
CA ALA A 105 9.93 5.91 -18.43
C ALA A 105 8.52 6.11 -18.99
N LEU A 106 7.75 7.05 -18.43
CA LEU A 106 6.41 7.43 -18.90
C LEU A 106 6.43 8.33 -20.14
N LEU A 107 7.49 9.11 -20.32
CA LEU A 107 7.68 9.93 -21.51
C LEU A 107 8.09 9.12 -22.75
N ILE A 108 8.62 7.90 -22.58
CA ILE A 108 8.92 7.00 -23.70
C ILE A 108 7.67 6.59 -24.50
N PRO A 109 6.62 6.01 -23.90
CA PRO A 109 5.37 5.73 -24.62
C PRO A 109 4.70 7.01 -25.11
N ALA A 110 4.69 8.11 -24.33
CA ALA A 110 4.15 9.39 -24.79
C ALA A 110 4.86 9.92 -26.05
N ALA A 111 6.19 9.82 -26.12
CA ALA A 111 6.95 10.25 -27.28
C ALA A 111 6.69 9.38 -28.53
N ARG A 112 6.33 8.10 -28.35
CA ARG A 112 5.97 7.18 -29.45
C ARG A 112 4.55 7.41 -29.95
N SER A 113 3.60 7.69 -29.05
CA SER A 113 2.19 7.85 -29.38
C SER A 113 1.85 9.24 -29.91
N ARG A 114 2.64 10.28 -29.59
CA ARG A 114 2.37 11.64 -30.10
C ARG A 114 2.75 11.78 -31.57
N ARG A 115 2.01 12.63 -32.29
CA ARG A 115 2.48 13.15 -33.59
C ARG A 115 3.74 13.99 -33.36
N ARG A 116 4.78 13.74 -34.15
CA ARG A 116 6.09 14.38 -33.95
C ARG A 116 5.97 15.91 -33.99
N GLY A 117 6.33 16.58 -32.89
CA GLY A 117 6.28 18.04 -32.77
C GLY A 117 4.93 18.62 -32.34
N ALA A 118 3.85 17.82 -32.25
CA ALA A 118 2.53 18.31 -31.86
C ALA A 118 2.41 18.60 -30.36
N THR A 119 3.09 17.81 -29.53
CA THR A 119 3.05 17.93 -28.07
C THR A 119 4.46 18.10 -27.53
N ARG A 120 4.72 19.19 -26.81
CA ARG A 120 5.99 19.39 -26.10
C ARG A 120 6.02 18.53 -24.84
N LEU A 121 7.14 17.87 -24.56
CA LEU A 121 7.32 17.05 -23.36
C LEU A 121 8.18 17.80 -22.34
N LEU A 122 7.77 17.78 -21.08
CA LEU A 122 8.54 18.32 -19.96
C LEU A 122 8.65 17.25 -18.88
N GLY A 123 9.87 16.88 -18.47
CA GLY A 123 10.11 16.04 -17.31
C GLY A 123 10.72 16.84 -16.17
N ILE A 124 10.17 16.73 -14.96
CA ILE A 124 10.75 17.35 -13.75
C ILE A 124 11.05 16.26 -12.74
N ASP A 125 12.27 16.23 -12.21
CA ASP A 125 12.63 15.35 -11.10
C ASP A 125 13.55 16.10 -10.12
N ARG A 126 13.46 15.77 -8.82
CA ARG A 126 14.33 16.38 -7.81
C ARG A 126 15.74 15.79 -7.86
N ASP A 127 15.90 14.60 -8.42
CA ASP A 127 17.17 13.89 -8.51
C ASP A 127 17.90 14.26 -9.83
N PRO A 128 19.08 14.92 -9.77
CA PRO A 128 19.87 15.24 -10.96
C PRO A 128 20.23 14.02 -11.81
N LEU A 129 20.46 12.86 -11.18
CA LEU A 129 20.78 11.62 -11.91
C LEU A 129 19.56 11.12 -12.69
N ALA A 130 18.35 11.24 -12.13
CA ALA A 130 17.11 10.93 -12.83
C ALA A 130 16.95 11.80 -14.08
N VAL A 131 17.14 13.12 -13.94
CA VAL A 131 17.10 14.06 -15.06
C VAL A 131 18.15 13.72 -16.12
N LEU A 132 19.36 13.32 -15.73
CA LEU A 132 20.39 12.87 -16.67
C LEU A 132 19.95 11.60 -17.42
N MET A 133 19.39 10.61 -16.72
CA MET A 133 18.84 9.38 -17.33
C MET A 133 17.77 9.72 -18.37
N ALA A 134 16.83 10.60 -18.01
CA ALA A 134 15.75 11.03 -18.89
C ALA A 134 16.28 11.76 -20.15
N LYS A 135 17.21 12.70 -19.98
CA LYS A 135 17.90 13.39 -21.09
C LYS A 135 18.60 12.40 -22.02
N ARG A 136 19.26 11.37 -21.47
CA ARG A 136 19.93 10.34 -22.26
C ARG A 136 18.93 9.46 -23.01
N ASN A 137 17.85 9.04 -22.36
CA ASN A 137 16.78 8.28 -23.01
C ASN A 137 16.15 9.05 -24.18
N ALA A 138 15.87 10.34 -23.98
CA ALA A 138 15.31 11.23 -24.98
C ALA A 138 16.26 11.42 -26.17
N ARG A 139 17.55 11.67 -25.92
CA ARG A 139 18.56 11.84 -26.97
C ARG A 139 18.74 10.57 -27.81
N LEU A 140 18.85 9.41 -27.16
CA LEU A 140 19.05 8.13 -27.85
C LEU A 140 17.85 7.73 -28.72
N ARG A 141 16.65 8.17 -28.34
CA ARG A 141 15.40 7.91 -29.08
C ARG A 141 14.94 9.07 -29.96
N ASN A 142 15.72 10.15 -30.04
CA ASN A 142 15.43 11.34 -30.82
C ASN A 142 14.05 11.96 -30.50
N PHE A 143 13.74 12.16 -29.21
CA PHE A 143 12.55 12.89 -28.80
C PHE A 143 12.69 14.35 -29.25
N GLY A 144 11.96 14.75 -30.30
CA GLY A 144 11.83 16.18 -30.63
C GLY A 144 11.07 16.92 -29.52
N ALA A 145 11.29 18.22 -29.35
CA ALA A 145 10.50 19.06 -28.44
C ALA A 145 10.33 18.45 -27.02
N ALA A 146 11.43 18.08 -26.38
CA ALA A 146 11.45 17.53 -25.02
C ALA A 146 12.47 18.30 -24.14
N ASP A 147 12.04 18.71 -22.95
CA ASP A 147 12.85 19.41 -21.94
C ASP A 147 12.83 18.64 -20.62
N PHE A 148 13.92 18.73 -19.85
CA PHE A 148 14.08 18.02 -18.58
C PHE A 148 14.80 18.88 -17.55
N ARG A 149 14.18 19.06 -16.38
CA ARG A 149 14.64 19.99 -15.33
C ARG A 149 14.81 19.30 -13.99
N THR A 150 15.86 19.69 -13.29
CA THR A 150 16.02 19.35 -11.87
C THR A 150 15.18 20.32 -11.05
N GLY A 151 14.24 19.83 -10.25
CA GLY A 151 13.35 20.67 -9.44
C GLY A 151 12.46 19.88 -8.49
N HIS A 152 11.99 20.54 -7.44
CA HIS A 152 11.12 19.97 -6.42
C HIS A 152 9.65 20.27 -6.73
N PHE A 153 9.00 19.43 -7.54
CA PHE A 153 7.63 19.62 -8.04
C PHE A 153 6.56 20.08 -7.01
N LEU A 154 6.63 19.62 -5.76
CA LEU A 154 5.67 19.99 -4.71
C LEU A 154 5.89 21.38 -4.09
N LEU A 155 7.10 21.93 -4.22
CA LEU A 155 7.54 23.15 -3.51
C LEU A 155 7.86 24.28 -4.49
N ASP A 156 8.48 23.95 -5.61
CA ASP A 156 8.88 24.93 -6.61
C ASP A 156 7.68 25.47 -7.37
N ASP A 157 7.76 26.74 -7.75
CA ASP A 157 6.79 27.35 -8.65
C ASP A 157 6.97 26.82 -10.07
N LEU A 158 5.84 26.63 -10.75
CA LEU A 158 5.81 26.18 -12.14
C LEU A 158 5.18 27.28 -12.98
N GLU A 159 5.96 27.87 -13.88
CA GLU A 159 5.49 28.89 -14.82
C GLU A 159 4.57 28.27 -15.88
N GLU A 160 4.82 27.02 -16.26
CA GLU A 160 3.98 26.29 -17.20
C GLU A 160 2.62 25.90 -16.62
N ARG A 161 1.59 25.96 -17.48
CA ARG A 161 0.29 25.33 -17.23
C ARG A 161 0.08 24.16 -18.19
N PRO A 162 0.49 22.93 -17.83
CA PRO A 162 0.35 21.79 -18.72
C PRO A 162 -1.12 21.45 -18.98
N GLN A 163 -1.44 21.07 -20.21
CA GLN A 163 -2.75 20.55 -20.61
C GLN A 163 -2.83 19.03 -20.41
N ALA A 164 -1.68 18.36 -20.28
CA ALA A 164 -1.60 16.96 -19.92
C ALA A 164 -0.56 16.72 -18.82
N VAL A 165 -0.89 15.88 -17.84
CA VAL A 165 0.07 15.40 -16.84
C VAL A 165 0.07 13.88 -16.80
N ILE A 166 1.24 13.27 -16.98
CA ILE A 166 1.47 11.85 -16.74
C ILE A 166 2.31 11.73 -15.46
N CYS A 167 2.00 10.79 -14.56
CA CYS A 167 2.75 10.73 -13.31
C CYS A 167 2.74 9.33 -12.69
N ASN A 168 3.94 8.86 -12.32
CA ASN A 168 4.15 7.79 -11.36
C ASN A 168 4.85 8.39 -10.12
N PRO A 169 4.09 8.95 -9.16
CA PRO A 169 4.68 9.65 -8.04
C PRO A 169 5.39 8.68 -7.07
N PRO A 170 6.27 9.16 -6.18
CA PRO A 170 6.94 8.31 -5.21
C PRO A 170 5.95 7.67 -4.21
N TYR A 171 6.10 6.36 -3.95
CA TYR A 171 5.19 5.59 -3.06
C TYR A 171 5.65 5.54 -1.60
N SER A 172 6.63 6.35 -1.21
CA SER A 172 7.15 6.34 0.15
C SER A 172 6.05 6.71 1.17
N ARG A 173 6.05 6.00 2.30
CA ARG A 173 5.15 6.31 3.41
C ARG A 173 5.57 7.64 4.02
N HIS A 174 4.61 8.41 4.53
CA HIS A 174 4.77 9.74 5.13
C HIS A 174 5.79 9.88 6.29
N HIS A 175 6.46 8.79 6.69
CA HIS A 175 7.53 8.77 7.69
C HIS A 175 8.94 8.94 7.07
N ALA A 176 9.08 8.79 5.75
CA ALA A 176 10.38 8.91 5.06
C ALA A 176 10.74 10.37 4.71
N VAL A 177 9.77 11.29 4.76
CA VAL A 177 9.98 12.72 4.48
C VAL A 177 10.36 13.43 5.78
N PRO A 178 11.48 14.19 5.82
CA PRO A 178 11.85 15.00 6.98
C PRO A 178 10.70 15.88 7.47
N ALA A 179 10.57 16.06 8.79
CA ALA A 179 9.44 16.76 9.39
C ALA A 179 9.28 18.21 8.88
N ALA A 180 10.41 18.90 8.66
CA ALA A 180 10.42 20.28 8.13
C ALA A 180 9.93 20.35 6.68
N GLU A 181 10.45 19.49 5.80
CA GLU A 181 10.01 19.41 4.39
C GLU A 181 8.52 19.06 4.29
N LYS A 182 8.07 18.11 5.11
CA LYS A 182 6.65 17.75 5.21
C LYS A 182 5.79 18.93 5.64
N ALA A 183 6.24 19.73 6.61
CA ALA A 183 5.52 20.93 7.02
C ALA A 183 5.44 21.96 5.89
N ALA A 184 6.54 22.19 5.18
CA ALA A 184 6.59 23.11 4.03
C ALA A 184 5.61 22.71 2.92
N ILE A 185 5.61 21.43 2.51
CA ILE A 185 4.69 20.91 1.49
C ILE A 185 3.22 21.13 1.90
N HIS A 186 2.86 20.77 3.13
CA HIS A 186 1.49 20.90 3.61
C HIS A 186 1.06 22.36 3.76
N ASN A 187 1.95 23.24 4.23
CA ASN A 187 1.65 24.66 4.37
C ASN A 187 1.44 25.31 2.99
N GLY A 188 2.35 25.06 2.04
CA GLY A 188 2.23 25.60 0.68
C GLY A 188 0.97 25.10 -0.05
N LEU A 189 0.62 23.82 0.06
CA LEU A 189 -0.64 23.31 -0.49
C LEU A 189 -1.87 23.92 0.21
N THR A 190 -1.82 24.11 1.54
CA THR A 190 -2.94 24.73 2.27
C THR A 190 -3.13 26.18 1.83
N GLU A 191 -2.05 26.94 1.67
CA GLU A 191 -2.08 28.33 1.24
C GLU A 191 -2.67 28.47 -0.17
N ARG A 192 -2.23 27.62 -1.11
CA ARG A 192 -2.65 27.71 -2.51
C ARG A 192 -4.03 27.11 -2.78
N LEU A 193 -4.42 26.07 -2.04
CA LEU A 193 -5.68 25.35 -2.26
C LEU A 193 -6.79 25.75 -1.28
N GLY A 194 -6.48 26.49 -0.21
CA GLY A 194 -7.43 26.85 0.85
C GLY A 194 -7.92 25.66 1.70
N VAL A 195 -7.35 24.46 1.53
CA VAL A 195 -7.78 23.22 2.19
C VAL A 195 -6.64 22.60 2.98
N ARG A 196 -6.92 22.27 4.25
CA ARG A 196 -5.98 21.55 5.11
C ARG A 196 -6.13 20.04 4.95
N PHE A 197 -5.14 19.41 4.33
CA PHE A 197 -5.09 17.95 4.18
C PHE A 197 -4.43 17.27 5.39
N ASN A 198 -4.85 16.03 5.67
CA ASN A 198 -4.29 15.23 6.75
C ASN A 198 -2.78 14.97 6.53
N ARG A 199 -1.94 15.22 7.54
CA ARG A 199 -0.49 14.97 7.50
C ARG A 199 -0.10 13.50 7.31
N LEU A 200 -1.05 12.56 7.40
CA LEU A 200 -0.85 11.15 7.07
C LEU A 200 -1.01 10.86 5.58
N ALA A 201 -1.44 11.84 4.77
CA ALA A 201 -1.51 11.72 3.32
C ALA A 201 -0.16 11.30 2.76
N ALA A 202 -0.18 10.31 1.87
CA ALA A 202 1.03 9.83 1.20
C ALA A 202 1.46 10.80 0.09
N LEU A 203 2.74 10.78 -0.27
CA LEU A 203 3.30 11.69 -1.28
C LEU A 203 2.56 11.62 -2.63
N HIS A 204 2.14 10.42 -3.06
CA HIS A 204 1.37 10.26 -4.29
C HIS A 204 0.09 11.11 -4.35
N ALA A 205 -0.60 11.27 -3.22
CA ALA A 205 -1.79 12.11 -3.13
C ALA A 205 -1.42 13.61 -3.20
N LEU A 206 -0.30 14.01 -2.60
CA LEU A 206 0.17 15.40 -2.66
C LEU A 206 0.63 15.78 -4.07
N PHE A 207 1.29 14.86 -4.79
CA PHE A 207 1.62 15.02 -6.21
C PHE A 207 0.37 15.20 -7.07
N LEU A 208 -0.66 14.40 -6.81
CA LEU A 208 -1.93 14.53 -7.54
C LEU A 208 -2.60 15.90 -7.30
N LEU A 209 -2.65 16.36 -6.04
CA LEU A 209 -3.18 17.69 -5.70
C LEU A 209 -2.39 18.80 -6.39
N ARG A 210 -1.05 18.74 -6.33
CA ARG A 210 -0.17 19.73 -6.98
C ARG A 210 -0.32 19.70 -8.50
N ALA A 211 -0.44 18.53 -9.11
CA ALA A 211 -0.64 18.42 -10.55
C ALA A 211 -1.98 19.05 -10.96
N LEU A 212 -3.05 18.78 -10.22
CA LEU A 212 -4.35 19.40 -10.51
C LEU A 212 -4.31 20.93 -10.33
N GLU A 213 -3.56 21.41 -9.34
CA GLU A 213 -3.34 22.83 -9.09
C GLU A 213 -2.66 23.55 -10.26
N VAL A 214 -1.49 23.06 -10.70
CA VAL A 214 -0.65 23.75 -11.70
C VAL A 214 -1.14 23.60 -13.14
N SER A 215 -1.94 22.56 -13.42
CA SER A 215 -2.42 22.28 -14.78
C SER A 215 -3.36 23.39 -15.30
N ALA A 216 -3.42 23.52 -16.63
CA ALA A 216 -4.40 24.36 -17.30
C ALA A 216 -5.84 23.92 -16.97
N ASP A 217 -6.81 24.80 -17.20
CA ASP A 217 -8.22 24.39 -17.18
C ASP A 217 -8.46 23.33 -18.27
N ASP A 218 -9.38 22.40 -18.01
CA ASP A 218 -9.65 21.26 -18.88
C ASP A 218 -8.43 20.39 -19.20
N ALA A 219 -7.40 20.41 -18.35
CA ALA A 219 -6.26 19.50 -18.48
C ALA A 219 -6.64 18.05 -18.16
N ARG A 220 -5.97 17.11 -18.84
CA ARG A 220 -6.04 15.67 -18.58
C ARG A 220 -4.87 15.22 -17.71
N LEU A 221 -5.14 14.42 -16.69
CA LEU A 221 -4.13 13.89 -15.77
C LEU A 221 -4.27 12.37 -15.69
N ALA A 222 -3.17 11.65 -15.89
CA ALA A 222 -3.10 10.20 -15.74
C ALA A 222 -2.07 9.85 -14.67
N PHE A 223 -2.51 9.19 -13.60
CA PHE A 223 -1.69 8.86 -12.44
C PHE A 223 -1.68 7.36 -12.21
N ILE A 224 -0.50 6.74 -12.08
CA ILE A 224 -0.35 5.38 -11.54
C ILE A 224 0.06 5.44 -10.08
N THR A 225 -0.76 4.90 -9.19
CA THR A 225 -0.58 4.99 -7.73
C THR A 225 -0.88 3.66 -7.05
N PRO A 226 -0.43 3.41 -5.81
CA PRO A 226 -0.95 2.30 -5.02
C PRO A 226 -2.47 2.45 -4.85
N SER A 227 -3.22 1.35 -4.88
CA SER A 227 -4.69 1.41 -4.82
C SER A 227 -5.25 1.73 -3.41
N ASP A 228 -4.40 1.85 -2.39
CA ASP A 228 -4.82 1.96 -0.99
C ASP A 228 -5.54 3.28 -0.68
N TRP A 229 -5.12 4.39 -1.27
CA TRP A 229 -5.76 5.70 -1.08
C TRP A 229 -7.22 5.75 -1.57
N LEU A 230 -7.57 4.89 -2.53
CA LEU A 230 -8.93 4.73 -3.04
C LEU A 230 -9.93 4.20 -1.99
N ASP A 231 -9.44 3.66 -0.87
CA ASP A 231 -10.27 2.97 0.14
C ASP A 231 -10.02 3.42 1.60
N VAL A 232 -9.00 4.23 1.87
CA VAL A 232 -8.61 4.66 3.24
C VAL A 232 -9.23 6.00 3.65
N GLY A 233 -9.35 6.20 4.97
CA GLY A 233 -9.96 7.39 5.56
C GLY A 233 -9.19 8.70 5.31
N TYR A 234 -7.85 8.69 5.28
CA TYR A 234 -7.08 9.91 4.95
C TYR A 234 -7.35 10.39 3.52
N GLY A 235 -7.75 9.48 2.62
CA GLY A 235 -8.10 9.79 1.25
C GLY A 235 -9.42 10.55 1.12
N ARG A 236 -10.25 10.67 2.18
CA ARG A 236 -11.55 11.35 2.09
C ARG A 236 -11.43 12.79 1.62
N GLU A 237 -10.55 13.58 2.23
CA GLU A 237 -10.35 14.98 1.89
C GLU A 237 -9.79 15.15 0.47
N ILE A 238 -8.86 14.28 0.07
CA ILE A 238 -8.31 14.26 -1.29
C ILE A 238 -9.41 13.91 -2.29
N LYS A 239 -10.22 12.89 -2.01
CA LYS A 239 -11.35 12.48 -2.86
C LYS A 239 -12.38 13.59 -2.97
N ARG A 240 -12.72 14.26 -1.86
CA ARG A 240 -13.62 15.42 -1.88
C ARG A 240 -13.07 16.49 -2.82
N TYR A 241 -11.82 16.90 -2.59
CA TYR A 241 -11.17 17.91 -3.42
C TYR A 241 -11.17 17.55 -4.91
N LEU A 242 -10.81 16.30 -5.25
CA LEU A 242 -10.87 15.79 -6.62
C LEU A 242 -12.28 15.83 -7.20
N LEU A 243 -13.30 15.41 -6.44
CA LEU A 243 -14.69 15.40 -6.89
C LEU A 243 -15.27 16.81 -7.02
N ASP A 244 -14.71 17.81 -6.34
CA ASP A 244 -15.13 19.20 -6.42
C ASP A 244 -14.45 19.97 -7.58
N HIS A 245 -13.27 19.54 -8.02
CA HIS A 245 -12.42 20.27 -8.99
C HIS A 245 -12.09 19.47 -10.27
N ALA A 246 -12.54 18.23 -10.37
CA ALA A 246 -12.27 17.36 -11.49
C ALA A 246 -13.36 16.31 -11.73
N ARG A 247 -13.36 15.76 -12.94
CA ARG A 247 -14.09 14.55 -13.31
C ARG A 247 -13.13 13.36 -13.31
N ILE A 248 -13.47 12.31 -12.57
CA ILE A 248 -12.75 11.03 -12.65
C ILE A 248 -13.30 10.25 -13.83
N GLU A 249 -12.49 10.12 -14.88
CA GLU A 249 -12.86 9.53 -16.17
C GLU A 249 -12.80 8.01 -16.13
N ALA A 250 -11.81 7.46 -15.43
CA ALA A 250 -11.73 6.03 -15.15
C ALA A 250 -10.81 5.75 -13.97
N VAL A 251 -11.05 4.61 -13.32
CA VAL A 251 -10.07 3.97 -12.44
C VAL A 251 -9.82 2.56 -12.96
N ILE A 252 -8.56 2.26 -13.29
CA ILE A 252 -8.13 0.95 -13.80
C ILE A 252 -7.31 0.29 -12.70
N LEU A 253 -7.85 -0.78 -12.11
CA LEU A 253 -7.22 -1.55 -11.05
C LEU A 253 -6.44 -2.72 -11.67
N LEU A 254 -5.17 -2.83 -11.29
CA LEU A 254 -4.27 -3.87 -11.76
C LEU A 254 -4.00 -4.83 -10.60
N ASP A 255 -4.31 -6.12 -10.79
CA ASP A 255 -4.07 -7.13 -9.78
C ASP A 255 -2.53 -7.31 -9.56
N GLY A 256 -2.13 -7.52 -8.30
CA GLY A 256 -0.76 -7.23 -7.82
C GLY A 256 0.36 -8.18 -8.30
N ASP A 257 0.03 -9.22 -9.06
CA ASP A 257 0.98 -10.12 -9.72
C ASP A 257 1.60 -9.53 -10.99
N GLN A 258 1.10 -8.40 -11.48
CA GLN A 258 1.38 -7.90 -12.84
C GLN A 258 2.34 -6.72 -12.95
N LEU A 259 2.56 -5.98 -11.88
CA LEU A 259 3.20 -4.65 -11.97
C LEU A 259 4.67 -4.62 -11.57
N PHE A 260 5.10 -5.60 -10.76
CA PHE A 260 6.42 -5.59 -10.15
C PHE A 260 7.14 -6.90 -10.49
N PHE A 261 8.02 -6.86 -11.50
CA PHE A 261 9.02 -7.90 -11.70
C PHE A 261 10.07 -7.79 -10.59
N GLY A 262 9.69 -8.20 -9.38
CA GLY A 262 10.54 -8.18 -8.21
C GLY A 262 9.80 -8.80 -7.04
N GLU A 263 10.31 -9.92 -6.53
CA GLU A 263 9.69 -10.85 -5.56
C GLU A 263 9.29 -10.25 -4.18
N SER A 264 9.27 -8.92 -4.01
CA SER A 264 9.16 -8.27 -2.70
C SER A 264 8.11 -7.15 -2.58
N VAL A 265 7.36 -6.80 -3.64
CA VAL A 265 6.38 -5.70 -3.59
C VAL A 265 4.94 -6.23 -3.70
N LEU A 266 4.23 -6.24 -2.58
CA LEU A 266 2.85 -6.74 -2.45
C LEU A 266 1.77 -5.66 -2.71
N THR A 267 2.07 -4.53 -3.34
CA THR A 267 1.10 -3.45 -3.53
C THR A 267 0.35 -3.60 -4.86
N THR A 268 -0.98 -3.50 -4.82
CA THR A 268 -1.81 -3.33 -6.04
C THR A 268 -1.68 -1.89 -6.53
N ALA A 269 -1.57 -1.65 -7.84
CA ALA A 269 -1.61 -0.29 -8.39
C ALA A 269 -2.92 -0.01 -9.12
N ALA A 270 -3.21 1.27 -9.25
CA ALA A 270 -4.35 1.82 -9.93
C ALA A 270 -3.90 2.95 -10.86
N ILE A 271 -4.37 2.91 -12.11
CA ILE A 271 -4.30 4.05 -13.02
C ILE A 271 -5.59 4.86 -12.82
N THR A 272 -5.45 6.14 -12.49
CA THR A 272 -6.57 7.08 -12.36
C THR A 272 -6.49 8.09 -13.48
N LEU A 273 -7.53 8.15 -14.31
CA LEU A 273 -7.67 9.11 -15.40
C LEU A 273 -8.61 10.23 -14.96
N ILE A 274 -8.15 11.48 -15.08
CA ILE A 274 -8.76 12.64 -14.44
C ILE A 274 -8.82 13.78 -15.44
N GLN A 275 -9.99 14.37 -15.63
CA GLN A 275 -10.17 15.61 -16.36
C GLN A 275 -10.37 16.75 -15.34
N LYS A 276 -9.48 17.74 -15.32
CA LYS A 276 -9.68 18.97 -14.53
C LYS A 276 -10.90 19.73 -15.05
N GLY A 277 -11.69 20.30 -14.16
CA GLY A 277 -12.86 21.10 -14.54
C GLY A 277 -14.09 20.76 -13.70
N LYS A 278 -15.25 21.22 -14.16
CA LYS A 278 -16.48 21.11 -13.37
C LYS A 278 -16.86 19.65 -13.10
N PRO A 279 -17.29 19.32 -11.87
CA PRO A 279 -17.77 17.99 -11.53
C PRO A 279 -18.94 17.57 -12.42
N THR A 280 -19.03 16.27 -12.71
CA THR A 280 -20.22 15.70 -13.37
C THR A 280 -20.84 14.64 -12.47
N LYS A 281 -22.18 14.50 -12.51
CA LYS A 281 -22.91 13.47 -11.74
C LYS A 281 -22.89 12.09 -12.43
N VAL A 282 -22.03 11.91 -13.43
CA VAL A 282 -21.93 10.70 -14.24
C VAL A 282 -21.21 9.62 -13.45
N ALA A 283 -21.67 8.38 -13.57
CA ALA A 283 -21.00 7.24 -12.94
C ALA A 283 -19.64 7.00 -13.62
N THR A 284 -18.59 6.86 -12.83
CA THR A 284 -17.21 6.59 -13.29
C THR A 284 -17.04 5.10 -13.58
N PRO A 285 -16.45 4.71 -14.71
CA PRO A 285 -16.06 3.33 -14.99
C PRO A 285 -14.88 2.91 -14.10
N ILE A 286 -15.04 1.78 -13.42
CA ILE A 286 -14.00 1.09 -12.65
C ILE A 286 -13.70 -0.22 -13.35
N LEU A 287 -12.51 -0.33 -13.92
CA LEU A 287 -12.03 -1.52 -14.61
C LEU A 287 -11.12 -2.30 -13.66
N ARG A 288 -11.24 -3.63 -13.67
CA ARG A 288 -10.30 -4.52 -12.97
C ARG A 288 -9.71 -5.46 -14.00
N LEU A 289 -8.40 -5.33 -14.20
CA LEU A 289 -7.69 -6.11 -15.21
C LEU A 289 -6.85 -7.20 -14.54
N ARG A 290 -6.80 -8.34 -15.22
CA ARG A 290 -6.06 -9.53 -14.83
C ARG A 290 -5.18 -9.96 -16.00
N ALA A 291 -4.07 -10.64 -15.71
CA ALA A 291 -3.22 -11.20 -16.74
C ALA A 291 -3.94 -12.30 -17.54
N PRO A 292 -3.68 -12.41 -18.86
CA PRO A 292 -2.89 -11.49 -19.67
C PRO A 292 -3.58 -10.12 -19.87
N LEU A 293 -2.81 -9.03 -19.83
CA LEU A 293 -3.35 -7.67 -19.96
C LEU A 293 -3.85 -7.43 -21.40
N PRO A 294 -5.05 -6.84 -21.59
CA PRO A 294 -5.58 -6.52 -22.91
C PRO A 294 -4.78 -5.38 -23.57
N PRO A 295 -4.81 -5.23 -24.90
CA PRO A 295 -4.18 -4.10 -25.59
C PRO A 295 -4.67 -2.73 -25.04
N PRO A 296 -3.81 -1.70 -24.97
CA PRO A 296 -4.22 -0.36 -24.52
C PRO A 296 -5.45 0.19 -25.24
N THR A 297 -5.54 -0.02 -26.55
CA THR A 297 -6.67 0.41 -27.38
C THR A 297 -8.01 -0.20 -26.94
N GLU A 298 -8.04 -1.47 -26.55
CA GLU A 298 -9.25 -2.13 -26.04
C GLU A 298 -9.66 -1.56 -24.67
N VAL A 299 -8.69 -1.24 -23.81
CA VAL A 299 -8.98 -0.59 -22.52
C VAL A 299 -9.57 0.80 -22.72
N LEU A 300 -9.02 1.59 -23.64
CA LEU A 300 -9.51 2.93 -23.93
C LEU A 300 -10.90 2.89 -24.60
N ALA A 301 -11.13 1.97 -25.54
CA ALA A 301 -12.44 1.73 -26.12
C ALA A 301 -13.47 1.35 -25.04
N SER A 302 -13.09 0.50 -24.08
CA SER A 302 -13.95 0.12 -22.94
C SER A 302 -14.36 1.31 -22.08
N ILE A 303 -13.47 2.30 -21.93
CA ILE A 303 -13.75 3.54 -21.19
C ILE A 303 -14.70 4.45 -21.98
N ALA A 304 -14.50 4.57 -23.29
CA ALA A 304 -15.29 5.42 -24.19
C ALA A 304 -16.69 4.85 -24.49
N ASP A 305 -16.77 3.61 -24.98
CA ASP A 305 -17.97 3.02 -25.58
C ASP A 305 -18.96 2.47 -24.56
N ARG A 306 -18.56 2.36 -23.29
CA ARG A 306 -19.40 1.88 -22.16
C ARG A 306 -19.90 0.44 -22.33
N THR A 307 -19.33 -0.35 -23.23
CA THR A 307 -19.91 -1.62 -23.72
C THR A 307 -19.16 -2.88 -23.28
N HIS A 308 -17.94 -2.76 -22.73
CA HIS A 308 -17.12 -3.95 -22.44
C HIS A 308 -17.46 -4.65 -21.10
N VAL A 309 -17.37 -5.99 -21.16
CA VAL A 309 -17.58 -6.93 -20.06
C VAL A 309 -16.48 -6.74 -18.99
N GLY A 310 -16.83 -6.18 -17.84
CA GLY A 310 -15.94 -6.08 -16.68
C GLY A 310 -15.84 -4.69 -16.04
N ALA A 311 -16.20 -3.63 -16.77
CA ALA A 311 -16.25 -2.28 -16.21
C ALA A 311 -17.50 -2.11 -15.33
N LYS A 312 -17.30 -1.84 -14.04
CA LYS A 312 -18.40 -1.46 -13.13
C LYS A 312 -18.51 0.05 -13.11
N ARG A 313 -19.68 0.60 -13.41
CA ARG A 313 -19.93 2.04 -13.27
C ARG A 313 -20.38 2.36 -11.87
N VAL A 314 -19.71 3.33 -11.24
CA VAL A 314 -19.89 3.66 -9.83
C VAL A 314 -20.06 5.16 -9.68
N ARG A 315 -21.07 5.57 -8.93
CA ARG A 315 -21.12 6.96 -8.46
C ARG A 315 -20.12 7.11 -7.33
N LEU A 316 -19.03 7.83 -7.61
CA LEU A 316 -17.98 8.09 -6.64
C LEU A 316 -18.48 9.06 -5.56
N SER A 317 -17.98 8.89 -4.35
CA SER A 317 -18.15 9.83 -3.26
C SER A 317 -16.87 9.85 -2.42
N GLU A 318 -16.68 10.89 -1.62
CA GLU A 318 -15.56 10.99 -0.67
C GLU A 318 -15.52 9.83 0.33
N SER A 319 -16.69 9.25 0.65
CA SER A 319 -16.87 8.23 1.66
C SER A 319 -16.84 6.79 1.11
N SER A 320 -17.01 6.63 -0.20
CA SER A 320 -17.03 5.31 -0.84
C SER A 320 -15.63 4.79 -1.14
N LYS A 321 -15.51 3.47 -1.18
CA LYS A 321 -14.31 2.75 -1.61
C LYS A 321 -14.29 2.70 -3.13
N TRP A 322 -13.44 3.50 -3.77
CA TRP A 322 -13.43 3.61 -5.24
C TRP A 322 -12.93 2.32 -5.89
N SER A 323 -12.04 1.57 -5.22
CA SER A 323 -11.55 0.30 -5.75
C SER A 323 -12.55 -0.86 -5.58
N ARG A 324 -13.59 -0.66 -4.76
CA ARG A 324 -14.63 -1.65 -4.42
C ARG A 324 -16.02 -1.02 -4.39
N PRO A 325 -16.67 -0.85 -5.55
CA PRO A 325 -18.08 -0.48 -5.60
C PRO A 325 -18.93 -1.34 -4.66
N ALA A 326 -19.88 -0.69 -4.00
CA ALA A 326 -20.81 -1.34 -3.07
C ALA A 326 -21.54 -2.50 -3.76
N PHE A 327 -21.50 -3.67 -3.12
CA PHE A 327 -22.34 -4.80 -3.50
C PHE A 327 -23.77 -4.60 -2.99
N ARG A 328 -24.75 -5.22 -3.65
CA ARG A 328 -26.12 -5.33 -3.14
C ARG A 328 -26.05 -5.91 -1.72
N ARG A 329 -26.57 -5.18 -0.73
CA ARG A 329 -26.53 -5.62 0.67
C ARG A 329 -27.34 -6.92 0.80
N PRO A 330 -26.76 -8.00 1.34
CA PRO A 330 -27.53 -9.18 1.71
C PRO A 330 -28.62 -8.84 2.73
N HIS A 331 -29.68 -9.63 2.79
CA HIS A 331 -30.67 -9.52 3.87
C HIS A 331 -30.06 -10.06 5.17
N GLY A 332 -30.23 -9.33 6.28
CA GLY A 332 -29.69 -9.69 7.59
C GLY A 332 -29.41 -8.47 8.46
N VAL A 333 -28.58 -8.65 9.48
CA VAL A 333 -28.10 -7.57 10.37
C VAL A 333 -26.59 -7.42 10.21
N GLU A 334 -26.09 -6.20 10.33
CA GLU A 334 -24.64 -5.98 10.28
C GLU A 334 -23.99 -6.54 11.55
N LEU A 335 -22.78 -7.08 11.43
CA LEU A 335 -22.07 -7.70 12.53
C LEU A 335 -21.89 -6.74 13.72
N ARG A 336 -21.71 -5.44 13.47
CA ARG A 336 -21.67 -4.41 14.53
C ARG A 336 -22.91 -4.33 15.41
N GLU A 337 -24.06 -4.79 14.92
CA GLU A 337 -25.31 -4.80 15.68
C GLU A 337 -25.41 -5.97 16.66
N VAL A 338 -24.54 -6.98 16.53
CA VAL A 338 -24.55 -8.21 17.36
C VAL A 338 -23.20 -8.51 17.99
N ALA A 339 -22.13 -7.85 17.57
CA ALA A 339 -20.78 -8.03 18.11
C ALA A 339 -19.94 -6.75 18.03
N ARG A 340 -19.05 -6.56 19.00
CA ARG A 340 -18.01 -5.55 18.99
C ARG A 340 -16.74 -6.12 18.35
N ILE A 341 -16.22 -5.40 17.34
CA ILE A 341 -14.99 -5.79 16.65
C ILE A 341 -13.81 -4.98 17.18
N ARG A 342 -12.78 -5.67 17.65
CA ARG A 342 -11.56 -5.06 18.20
C ARG A 342 -10.33 -5.67 17.57
N ARG A 343 -9.20 -4.97 17.65
CA ARG A 343 -7.90 -5.55 17.29
C ARG A 343 -7.30 -6.24 18.52
N GLY A 344 -6.62 -7.37 18.30
CA GLY A 344 -5.75 -7.97 19.29
C GLY A 344 -4.65 -6.99 19.74
N ILE A 345 -4.00 -7.29 20.87
CA ILE A 345 -3.08 -6.36 21.51
C ILE A 345 -1.79 -6.20 20.70
N ALA A 346 -1.22 -4.99 20.72
CA ALA A 346 0.13 -4.74 20.23
C ALA A 346 1.08 -4.70 21.44
N THR A 347 2.12 -5.52 21.44
CA THR A 347 3.06 -5.55 22.57
C THR A 347 4.09 -4.41 22.47
N GLY A 348 4.46 -4.03 21.24
CA GLY A 348 5.54 -3.08 20.95
C GLY A 348 6.95 -3.71 20.99
N CYS A 349 7.08 -4.96 21.45
CA CYS A 349 8.34 -5.72 21.49
C CYS A 349 8.04 -7.21 21.68
N ASN A 350 7.65 -7.91 20.60
CA ASN A 350 7.24 -9.32 20.71
C ASN A 350 8.35 -10.21 21.28
N GLU A 351 9.61 -9.95 20.96
CA GLU A 351 10.77 -10.70 21.48
C GLU A 351 10.92 -10.65 23.01
N PHE A 352 10.26 -9.69 23.68
CA PHE A 352 10.22 -9.57 25.13
C PHE A 352 8.86 -9.97 25.71
N PHE A 353 7.76 -9.59 25.08
CA PHE A 353 6.43 -9.83 25.67
C PHE A 353 5.85 -11.20 25.33
N VAL A 354 6.34 -11.85 24.27
CA VAL A 354 5.81 -13.13 23.78
C VAL A 354 6.87 -14.22 23.99
N ILE A 355 6.50 -15.28 24.69
CA ILE A 355 7.42 -16.23 25.29
C ILE A 355 7.09 -17.65 24.81
N SER A 356 8.12 -18.42 24.45
CA SER A 356 8.02 -19.85 24.14
C SER A 356 8.05 -20.70 25.40
N GLU A 357 7.67 -21.96 25.31
CA GLU A 357 7.72 -22.85 26.48
C GLU A 357 9.16 -23.12 26.93
N ALA A 358 10.09 -23.28 25.98
CA ALA A 358 11.52 -23.39 26.26
C ALA A 358 12.05 -22.15 26.99
N ALA A 359 11.68 -20.95 26.55
CA ALA A 359 12.08 -19.71 27.19
C ALA A 359 11.48 -19.56 28.60
N ARG A 360 10.20 -19.91 28.79
CA ARG A 360 9.54 -19.94 30.11
C ARG A 360 10.30 -20.83 31.09
N LYS A 361 10.57 -22.09 30.70
CA LYS A 361 11.32 -23.07 31.50
C LYS A 361 12.73 -22.58 31.83
N LYS A 362 13.48 -22.11 30.81
CA LYS A 362 14.86 -21.60 30.97
C LYS A 362 14.93 -20.41 31.93
N ARG A 363 13.95 -19.51 31.87
CA ARG A 363 13.88 -18.32 32.74
C ARG A 363 13.17 -18.59 34.07
N ARG A 364 12.60 -19.78 34.25
CA ARG A 364 11.85 -20.20 35.45
C ARG A 364 10.74 -19.20 35.79
N LEU A 365 10.02 -18.74 34.76
CA LEU A 365 8.83 -17.90 34.90
C LEU A 365 7.65 -18.76 35.34
N GLN A 366 6.86 -18.23 36.26
CA GLN A 366 5.73 -18.93 36.85
C GLN A 366 4.49 -18.85 35.95
N PRO A 367 3.57 -19.83 36.01
CA PRO A 367 2.36 -19.82 35.17
C PRO A 367 1.45 -18.62 35.39
N ASP A 368 1.37 -18.07 36.60
CA ASP A 368 0.57 -16.90 36.98
C ASP A 368 1.16 -15.57 36.48
N GLU A 369 2.42 -15.55 36.07
CA GLU A 369 3.09 -14.40 35.43
C GLU A 369 2.77 -14.33 33.92
N LEU A 370 2.08 -15.33 33.38
CA LEU A 370 1.88 -15.55 31.96
C LEU A 370 0.41 -15.86 31.64
N ARG A 371 0.00 -15.58 30.40
CA ARG A 371 -1.26 -16.07 29.84
C ARG A 371 -1.04 -16.76 28.50
N PRO A 372 -1.87 -17.75 28.14
CA PRO A 372 -1.87 -18.31 26.79
C PRO A 372 -2.04 -17.19 25.76
N CYS A 373 -1.33 -17.29 24.64
CA CYS A 373 -1.28 -16.23 23.63
C CYS A 373 -1.61 -16.79 22.24
N ALA A 374 -2.59 -16.21 21.57
CA ALA A 374 -2.83 -16.45 20.15
C ALA A 374 -1.89 -15.54 19.35
N THR A 375 -0.68 -16.04 19.09
CA THR A 375 0.43 -15.25 18.53
C THR A 375 0.28 -14.96 17.04
N SER A 376 0.16 -16.02 16.24
CA SER A 376 0.04 -15.95 14.78
C SER A 376 -1.00 -16.94 14.29
N PRO A 377 -1.82 -16.57 13.29
CA PRO A 377 -2.66 -17.51 12.57
C PRO A 377 -1.91 -18.72 11.99
N ARG A 378 -0.59 -18.61 11.76
CA ARG A 378 0.24 -19.70 11.25
C ARG A 378 0.74 -20.68 12.32
N ALA A 379 0.60 -20.33 13.60
CA ALA A 379 1.09 -21.17 14.69
C ALA A 379 0.33 -22.51 14.79
N PHE A 380 -0.91 -22.56 14.29
CA PHE A 380 -1.76 -23.75 14.29
C PHE A 380 -2.75 -23.71 13.13
N ALA A 381 -3.17 -24.86 12.61
CA ALA A 381 -4.06 -24.96 11.46
C ALA A 381 -5.56 -24.99 11.82
N GLY A 382 -5.92 -25.53 12.99
CA GLY A 382 -7.31 -25.80 13.39
C GLY A 382 -8.20 -24.56 13.61
N ASN A 383 -9.52 -24.76 13.67
CA ASN A 383 -10.51 -23.69 13.86
C ASN A 383 -10.91 -23.48 15.33
N ALA A 384 -10.27 -24.19 16.25
CA ALA A 384 -10.45 -24.05 17.69
C ALA A 384 -9.07 -23.89 18.33
N LEU A 385 -8.99 -22.97 19.29
CA LEU A 385 -7.83 -22.78 20.14
C LEU A 385 -8.17 -23.33 21.53
N THR A 386 -7.58 -24.49 21.83
CA THR A 386 -7.75 -25.24 23.08
C THR A 386 -6.43 -25.34 23.81
N GLU A 387 -6.45 -25.82 25.05
CA GLU A 387 -5.22 -26.04 25.82
C GLU A 387 -4.33 -27.09 25.14
N GLU A 388 -4.94 -28.12 24.56
CA GLU A 388 -4.24 -29.17 23.82
C GLU A 388 -3.47 -28.58 22.64
N VAL A 389 -4.10 -27.72 21.83
CA VAL A 389 -3.43 -27.03 20.71
C VAL A 389 -2.25 -26.19 21.19
N ILE A 390 -2.40 -25.45 22.29
CA ILE A 390 -1.29 -24.65 22.84
C ILE A 390 -0.16 -25.55 23.37
N ARG A 391 -0.48 -26.67 24.01
CA ARG A 391 0.51 -27.63 24.54
C ARG A 391 1.25 -28.35 23.42
N SER A 392 0.57 -28.69 22.32
CA SER A 392 1.13 -29.45 21.20
C SER A 392 2.07 -28.65 20.29
N LEU A 393 2.17 -27.33 20.47
CA LEU A 393 3.14 -26.53 19.73
C LEU A 393 4.58 -26.97 20.05
N ASP A 394 5.51 -26.72 19.13
CA ASP A 394 6.94 -26.89 19.38
C ASP A 394 7.42 -26.01 20.54
N ASP A 395 8.29 -26.52 21.42
CA ASP A 395 8.73 -25.82 22.65
C ASP A 395 9.39 -24.46 22.38
N GLU A 396 9.98 -24.26 21.20
CA GLU A 396 10.53 -22.97 20.75
C GLU A 396 9.45 -22.04 20.15
N ALA A 397 8.28 -22.55 19.81
CA ALA A 397 7.19 -21.75 19.29
C ALA A 397 6.60 -20.81 20.37
N PRO A 398 6.35 -19.53 20.02
CA PRO A 398 5.80 -18.56 20.94
C PRO A 398 4.33 -18.87 21.26
N ARG A 399 4.01 -19.01 22.55
CA ARG A 399 2.67 -19.44 23.02
C ARG A 399 2.18 -18.75 24.28
N TRP A 400 3.04 -17.99 24.97
CA TRP A 400 2.73 -17.25 26.17
C TRP A 400 2.87 -15.76 25.94
N VAL A 401 2.13 -14.96 26.71
CA VAL A 401 2.35 -13.53 26.83
C VAL A 401 2.56 -13.18 28.30
N LEU A 402 3.45 -12.23 28.57
CA LEU A 402 3.64 -11.69 29.92
C LEU A 402 2.37 -10.98 30.42
N ASP A 403 1.85 -11.39 31.58
CA ASP A 403 0.68 -10.77 32.21
C ASP A 403 1.00 -10.34 33.66
N VAL A 404 1.79 -9.28 33.78
CA VAL A 404 2.23 -8.74 35.07
C VAL A 404 1.85 -7.28 35.16
N ARG A 405 1.21 -6.90 36.27
CA ARG A 405 0.77 -5.52 36.53
C ARG A 405 1.37 -4.90 37.78
N ASP A 406 1.91 -5.70 38.69
CA ASP A 406 2.53 -5.21 39.92
C ASP A 406 3.74 -4.33 39.58
N PRO A 407 3.75 -3.02 39.90
CA PRO A 407 4.89 -2.13 39.67
C PRO A 407 6.17 -2.56 40.41
N SER A 408 6.04 -3.32 41.50
CA SER A 408 7.18 -3.77 42.31
C SER A 408 7.96 -4.93 41.68
N ALA A 409 7.35 -5.65 40.74
CA ALA A 409 7.91 -6.86 40.14
C ALA A 409 9.30 -6.67 39.51
N GLU A 410 9.57 -5.49 38.91
CA GLU A 410 10.88 -5.18 38.32
C GLU A 410 12.00 -5.11 39.36
N HIS A 411 11.70 -4.69 40.59
CA HIS A 411 12.67 -4.49 41.66
C HIS A 411 12.80 -5.70 42.58
N ALA A 412 11.82 -6.60 42.55
CA ALA A 412 11.87 -7.85 43.30
C ALA A 412 13.07 -8.72 42.90
N ASN A 413 13.63 -9.46 43.86
CA ASN A 413 14.69 -10.44 43.63
C ASN A 413 14.12 -11.80 43.20
N THR A 414 13.26 -11.77 42.16
CA THR A 414 12.58 -12.96 41.61
C THR A 414 13.09 -13.27 40.20
N ASN A 415 12.71 -14.44 39.67
CA ASN A 415 12.99 -14.78 38.27
C ASN A 415 12.37 -13.76 37.30
N LEU A 416 11.12 -13.37 37.57
CA LEU A 416 10.43 -12.30 36.86
C LEU A 416 11.17 -10.97 36.94
N GLY A 417 11.58 -10.52 38.14
CA GLY A 417 12.34 -9.27 38.27
C GLY A 417 13.64 -9.29 37.46
N ARG A 418 14.37 -10.42 37.47
CA ARG A 418 15.55 -10.61 36.61
C ARG A 418 15.20 -10.58 35.11
N TYR A 419 14.07 -11.16 34.72
CA TYR A 419 13.59 -11.15 33.34
C TYR A 419 13.22 -9.74 32.86
N LEU A 420 12.49 -8.97 33.67
CA LEU A 420 12.11 -7.59 33.39
C LEU A 420 13.35 -6.69 33.22
N ARG A 421 14.33 -6.80 34.13
CA ARG A 421 15.61 -6.07 34.04
C ARG A 421 16.42 -6.48 32.80
N TRP A 422 16.42 -7.77 32.46
CA TRP A 422 17.04 -8.25 31.21
C TRP A 422 16.39 -7.63 29.97
N GLY A 423 15.05 -7.61 29.89
CA GLY A 423 14.31 -7.00 28.77
C GLY A 423 14.58 -5.50 28.63
N LYS A 424 14.67 -4.79 29.77
CA LYS A 424 15.04 -3.37 29.82
C LYS A 424 16.45 -3.12 29.26
N ARG A 425 17.44 -3.91 29.68
CA ARG A 425 18.85 -3.76 29.29
C ARG A 425 19.14 -4.21 27.86
N THR A 426 18.61 -5.35 27.45
CA THR A 426 19.01 -6.02 26.21
C THR A 426 18.08 -5.73 25.04
N LYS A 427 16.77 -5.78 25.27
CA LYS A 427 15.75 -5.54 24.25
C LYS A 427 15.33 -4.06 24.17
N LYS A 428 15.75 -3.24 25.14
CA LYS A 428 15.32 -1.84 25.30
C LYS A 428 13.79 -1.70 25.27
N ALA A 429 13.06 -2.72 25.73
CA ALA A 429 11.61 -2.84 25.56
C ALA A 429 10.84 -1.64 26.15
N HIS A 430 11.33 -1.09 27.28
CA HIS A 430 10.81 0.12 27.93
C HIS A 430 10.85 1.40 27.07
N ARG A 431 11.70 1.47 26.05
CA ARG A 431 11.83 2.63 25.16
C ARG A 431 10.83 2.59 23.99
N GLY A 432 10.17 1.46 23.77
CA GLY A 432 9.17 1.34 22.71
C GLY A 432 7.98 2.26 22.98
N TYR A 433 7.41 2.84 21.92
CA TYR A 433 6.31 3.82 22.02
C TYR A 433 5.18 3.35 22.94
N LEU A 434 4.73 2.09 22.84
CA LEU A 434 3.66 1.60 23.71
C LEU A 434 4.10 1.44 25.17
N ALA A 435 5.33 1.01 25.41
CA ALA A 435 5.85 0.80 26.75
C ALA A 435 6.02 2.13 27.53
N THR A 436 6.43 3.21 26.86
CA THR A 436 6.60 4.52 27.48
C THR A 436 5.28 5.11 27.99
N HIS A 437 4.15 4.69 27.42
CA HIS A 437 2.80 5.11 27.80
C HIS A 437 2.10 4.15 28.80
N ARG A 438 2.75 3.05 29.20
CA ARG A 438 2.22 2.12 30.20
C ARG A 438 2.80 2.41 31.59
N ARG A 439 2.04 2.10 32.64
CA ARG A 439 2.46 2.17 34.04
C ARG A 439 1.96 0.92 34.79
N PRO A 440 2.86 0.00 35.18
CA PRO A 440 4.28 -0.08 34.84
C PRO A 440 4.51 -0.32 33.33
N TRP A 441 5.73 -0.08 32.81
CA TRP A 441 6.01 -0.11 31.37
C TRP A 441 5.74 -1.49 30.70
N TYR A 442 5.74 -2.56 31.50
CA TYR A 442 5.45 -3.93 31.08
C TYR A 442 3.99 -4.35 31.23
N ALA A 443 3.11 -3.50 31.80
CA ALA A 443 1.69 -3.83 31.93
C ALA A 443 0.99 -3.76 30.57
N LEU A 444 0.75 -4.92 29.95
CA LEU A 444 0.03 -5.01 28.70
C LEU A 444 -1.44 -4.63 28.86
N GLU A 445 -2.02 -4.17 27.75
CA GLU A 445 -3.43 -3.81 27.67
C GLU A 445 -4.32 -5.00 28.02
N VAL A 446 -5.34 -4.75 28.84
CA VAL A 446 -6.36 -5.75 29.13
C VAL A 446 -7.37 -5.78 28.00
N ARG A 447 -7.73 -6.98 27.55
CA ARG A 447 -8.90 -7.22 26.71
C ARG A 447 -9.86 -8.12 27.47
N GLY A 448 -11.16 -7.89 27.25
CA GLY A 448 -12.19 -8.80 27.75
C GLY A 448 -12.08 -10.18 27.09
N GLU A 449 -13.06 -11.03 27.36
CA GLU A 449 -13.14 -12.33 26.70
C GLU A 449 -13.08 -12.17 25.18
N SER A 450 -12.30 -13.04 24.55
CA SER A 450 -12.04 -13.00 23.11
C SER A 450 -12.54 -14.29 22.45
N PRO A 451 -13.85 -14.62 22.55
CA PRO A 451 -14.37 -15.95 22.29
C PRO A 451 -14.29 -16.36 20.81
N ILE A 452 -14.21 -15.39 19.91
CA ILE A 452 -14.07 -15.59 18.47
C ILE A 452 -12.94 -14.70 17.97
N LEU A 453 -11.98 -15.30 17.27
CA LEU A 453 -10.87 -14.62 16.62
C LEU A 453 -11.03 -14.69 15.12
N PHE A 454 -10.62 -13.64 14.41
CA PHE A 454 -10.54 -13.61 12.96
C PHE A 454 -9.12 -13.27 12.53
N SER A 455 -8.56 -14.04 11.60
CA SER A 455 -7.21 -13.78 11.08
C SER A 455 -7.18 -12.43 10.35
N TYR A 456 -6.33 -11.50 10.78
CA TYR A 456 -6.30 -10.16 10.19
C TYR A 456 -5.85 -10.16 8.73
N PHE A 457 -4.97 -11.11 8.37
CA PHE A 457 -4.54 -11.39 7.00
C PHE A 457 -4.95 -12.81 6.58
N ASN A 458 -5.40 -12.97 5.34
CA ASN A 458 -5.90 -14.22 4.77
C ASN A 458 -5.37 -14.37 3.33
N ARG A 459 -5.40 -15.58 2.76
CA ARG A 459 -5.09 -15.81 1.33
C ARG A 459 -6.27 -16.53 0.66
N ASP A 460 -6.47 -17.79 1.02
CA ASP A 460 -7.44 -18.63 0.31
C ASP A 460 -8.87 -18.40 0.82
N ARG A 461 -9.06 -18.51 2.14
CA ARG A 461 -10.36 -18.35 2.79
C ARG A 461 -10.27 -17.51 4.05
N PRO A 462 -11.34 -16.77 4.41
CA PRO A 462 -11.40 -16.12 5.71
C PRO A 462 -11.27 -17.16 6.82
N ARG A 463 -10.51 -16.85 7.88
CA ARG A 463 -10.31 -17.78 8.98
C ARG A 463 -10.81 -17.22 10.30
N PHE A 464 -11.87 -17.87 10.82
CA PHE A 464 -12.33 -17.69 12.19
C PHE A 464 -11.86 -18.84 13.08
N VAL A 465 -11.55 -18.51 14.33
CA VAL A 465 -11.15 -19.47 15.35
C VAL A 465 -11.98 -19.27 16.62
N ARG A 466 -12.52 -20.35 17.18
CA ARG A 466 -13.10 -20.35 18.53
C ARG A 466 -11.98 -20.36 19.57
N ASN A 467 -11.99 -19.41 20.49
CA ASN A 467 -11.00 -19.33 21.56
C ASN A 467 -11.62 -19.87 22.86
N HIS A 468 -11.36 -21.13 23.17
CA HIS A 468 -11.95 -21.80 24.33
C HIS A 468 -11.19 -21.54 25.64
N ILE A 469 -10.00 -20.95 25.55
CA ILE A 469 -9.06 -20.82 26.69
C ILE A 469 -8.77 -19.37 27.06
N ALA A 470 -9.55 -18.43 26.53
CA ALA A 470 -9.33 -16.99 26.71
C ALA A 470 -7.86 -16.56 26.46
N ALA A 471 -7.23 -17.19 25.46
CA ALA A 471 -5.87 -16.82 25.06
C ALA A 471 -5.87 -15.38 24.57
N VAL A 472 -4.83 -14.64 24.92
CA VAL A 472 -4.65 -13.24 24.55
C VAL A 472 -4.26 -13.14 23.08
N PRO A 473 -5.09 -12.54 22.20
CA PRO A 473 -4.77 -12.43 20.79
C PRO A 473 -3.85 -11.24 20.52
N LEU A 474 -2.79 -11.46 19.75
CA LEU A 474 -1.96 -10.37 19.23
C LEU A 474 -2.64 -9.65 18.06
N ASN A 475 -2.05 -8.53 17.65
CA ASN A 475 -2.56 -7.63 16.60
C ASN A 475 -2.59 -8.23 15.16
N THR A 476 -2.22 -9.50 15.02
CA THR A 476 -2.39 -10.39 13.86
C THR A 476 -3.80 -11.01 13.81
N TRP A 477 -4.58 -10.83 14.87
CA TRP A 477 -5.97 -11.23 14.98
C TRP A 477 -6.88 -10.03 15.21
N LEU A 478 -8.10 -10.13 14.71
CA LEU A 478 -9.24 -9.36 15.16
C LEU A 478 -10.04 -10.20 16.17
N ILE A 479 -10.66 -9.51 17.12
CA ILE A 479 -11.52 -10.07 18.14
C ILE A 479 -12.96 -9.76 17.74
N VAL A 480 -13.80 -10.78 17.73
CA VAL A 480 -15.26 -10.65 17.60
C VAL A 480 -15.87 -10.98 18.96
N GLU A 481 -16.27 -9.95 19.67
CA GLU A 481 -16.85 -10.02 21.02
C GLU A 481 -18.38 -9.90 20.90
N PRO A 482 -19.15 -10.98 21.13
CA PRO A 482 -20.62 -10.91 21.10
C PRO A 482 -21.16 -9.82 22.04
N LEU A 483 -22.21 -9.12 21.62
CA LEU A 483 -22.93 -8.22 22.51
C LEU A 483 -23.75 -9.01 23.56
N PRO A 484 -24.12 -8.41 24.70
CA PRO A 484 -24.99 -9.05 25.67
C PRO A 484 -26.25 -9.64 25.01
N GLY A 485 -26.57 -10.90 25.33
CA GLY A 485 -27.71 -11.63 24.76
C GLY A 485 -27.43 -12.35 23.43
N VAL A 486 -26.21 -12.24 22.88
CA VAL A 486 -25.80 -12.99 21.68
C VAL A 486 -24.93 -14.17 22.07
N ASP A 487 -25.38 -15.39 21.74
CA ASP A 487 -24.59 -16.60 21.96
C ASP A 487 -23.36 -16.67 21.04
N ALA A 488 -22.21 -16.96 21.63
CA ALA A 488 -20.93 -17.00 20.92
C ALA A 488 -20.82 -18.20 19.96
N GLY A 489 -21.50 -19.32 20.25
CA GLY A 489 -21.54 -20.49 19.35
C GLY A 489 -22.35 -20.18 18.10
N THR A 490 -23.58 -19.73 18.29
CA THR A 490 -24.50 -19.33 17.22
C THR A 490 -23.90 -18.25 16.32
N LEU A 491 -23.25 -17.24 16.90
CA LEU A 491 -22.54 -16.22 16.14
C LEU A 491 -21.38 -16.81 15.34
N TYR A 492 -20.62 -17.75 15.90
CA TYR A 492 -19.52 -18.40 15.20
C TYR A 492 -19.99 -19.23 14.00
N ASP A 493 -21.08 -19.98 14.15
CA ASP A 493 -21.66 -20.78 13.07
C ASP A 493 -22.16 -19.88 11.93
N ALA A 494 -22.80 -18.76 12.27
CA ALA A 494 -23.20 -17.74 11.29
C ALA A 494 -21.98 -17.16 10.55
N LEU A 495 -20.92 -16.81 11.27
CA LEU A 495 -19.69 -16.24 10.68
C LEU A 495 -18.93 -17.24 9.80
N THR A 496 -19.07 -18.53 10.06
CA THR A 496 -18.42 -19.60 9.31
C THR A 496 -19.25 -20.18 8.17
N SER A 497 -20.49 -19.72 8.02
CA SER A 497 -21.33 -20.06 6.88
C SER A 497 -20.76 -19.56 5.55
N GLU A 498 -20.97 -20.34 4.49
CA GLU A 498 -20.48 -20.04 3.14
C GLU A 498 -20.91 -18.66 2.61
N PRO A 499 -22.17 -18.20 2.79
CA PRO A 499 -22.58 -16.87 2.33
C PRO A 499 -21.77 -15.74 2.99
N VAL A 500 -21.49 -15.85 4.29
CA VAL A 500 -20.72 -14.85 5.04
C VAL A 500 -19.24 -14.90 4.64
N MET A 501 -18.68 -16.11 4.49
CA MET A 501 -17.30 -16.31 4.03
C MET A 501 -17.07 -15.68 2.64
N GLN A 502 -18.00 -15.88 1.70
CA GLN A 502 -17.94 -15.25 0.39
C GLN A 502 -18.08 -13.73 0.44
N GLN A 503 -18.93 -13.21 1.33
CA GLN A 503 -19.07 -11.76 1.54
C GLN A 503 -17.75 -11.15 2.02
N LEU A 504 -17.11 -11.79 3.00
CA LEU A 504 -15.81 -11.36 3.56
C LEU A 504 -14.72 -11.31 2.49
N ALA A 505 -14.59 -12.37 1.69
CA ALA A 505 -13.60 -12.45 0.62
C ALA A 505 -13.80 -11.35 -0.43
N LYS A 506 -15.06 -11.05 -0.80
CA LYS A 506 -15.39 -9.98 -1.77
C LYS A 506 -15.18 -8.57 -1.22
N GLY A 507 -15.30 -8.38 0.11
CA GLY A 507 -15.13 -7.09 0.78
C GLY A 507 -13.67 -6.71 1.09
N ALA A 508 -12.75 -7.68 1.02
CA ALA A 508 -11.40 -7.57 1.53
C ALA A 508 -10.41 -6.78 0.66
N ARG A 509 -9.43 -6.15 1.31
CA ARG A 509 -8.31 -5.47 0.64
C ARG A 509 -7.30 -6.48 0.16
N VAL A 510 -7.18 -6.63 -1.15
CA VAL A 510 -6.24 -7.55 -1.79
C VAL A 510 -4.90 -6.88 -2.03
N TYR A 511 -3.85 -7.57 -1.62
CA TYR A 511 -2.44 -7.31 -1.84
C TYR A 511 -1.88 -8.32 -2.85
N GLY A 512 -0.65 -8.12 -3.31
CA GLY A 512 0.05 -9.07 -4.17
C GLY A 512 0.10 -10.49 -3.59
N GLY A 513 0.15 -11.49 -4.47
CA GLY A 513 0.25 -12.91 -4.10
C GLY A 513 -1.00 -13.47 -3.40
N GLY A 514 -2.19 -12.92 -3.70
CA GLY A 514 -3.48 -13.38 -3.16
C GLY A 514 -3.71 -13.06 -1.68
N LEU A 515 -2.77 -12.39 -1.02
CA LEU A 515 -2.90 -11.97 0.37
C LEU A 515 -3.95 -10.88 0.48
N TRP A 516 -4.91 -11.00 1.38
CA TRP A 516 -5.88 -9.96 1.63
C TRP A 516 -6.09 -9.72 3.12
N LYS A 517 -6.57 -8.53 3.47
CA LYS A 517 -6.87 -8.14 4.86
C LYS A 517 -8.25 -7.53 4.99
N LEU A 518 -8.81 -7.62 6.19
CA LEU A 518 -10.00 -6.87 6.59
C LEU A 518 -9.69 -6.03 7.83
N GLU A 519 -9.98 -4.74 7.75
CA GLU A 519 -9.93 -3.85 8.91
C GLU A 519 -11.13 -4.10 9.85
N PRO A 520 -11.04 -3.75 11.15
CA PRO A 520 -12.15 -3.93 12.11
C PRO A 520 -13.49 -3.36 11.62
N SER A 521 -13.45 -2.18 10.99
CA SER A 521 -14.64 -1.51 10.46
C SER A 521 -15.23 -2.21 9.23
N GLU A 522 -14.42 -2.97 8.49
CA GLU A 522 -14.85 -3.76 7.33
C GLU A 522 -15.49 -5.08 7.77
N LEU A 523 -14.87 -5.76 8.74
CA LEU A 523 -15.47 -6.95 9.38
C LEU A 523 -16.80 -6.60 10.06
N ALA A 524 -16.88 -5.44 10.73
CA ALA A 524 -18.08 -4.95 11.39
C ALA A 524 -19.28 -4.69 10.44
N GLN A 525 -19.06 -4.55 9.13
CA GLN A 525 -20.09 -4.29 8.11
C GLN A 525 -20.63 -5.56 7.44
N VAL A 526 -20.06 -6.72 7.77
CA VAL A 526 -20.49 -8.01 7.24
C VAL A 526 -21.90 -8.29 7.72
N VAL A 527 -22.73 -8.85 6.86
CA VAL A 527 -24.13 -9.11 7.17
C VAL A 527 -24.23 -10.56 7.61
N VAL A 528 -24.76 -10.78 8.81
CA VAL A 528 -25.05 -12.10 9.36
C VAL A 528 -26.57 -12.32 9.39
N PRO A 529 -27.04 -13.58 9.40
CA PRO A 529 -28.46 -13.88 9.55
C PRO A 529 -29.09 -13.22 10.78
N THR A 530 -30.35 -12.79 10.65
CA THR A 530 -31.12 -12.20 11.77
C THR A 530 -31.29 -13.15 12.96
N SER A 531 -31.21 -14.47 12.74
CA SER A 531 -31.30 -15.49 13.79
C SER A 531 -30.24 -15.34 14.88
N VAL A 532 -29.12 -14.67 14.60
CA VAL A 532 -28.05 -14.40 15.59
C VAL A 532 -28.52 -13.47 16.71
N LYS A 533 -29.52 -12.61 16.48
CA LYS A 533 -30.10 -11.74 17.53
C LYS A 533 -30.98 -12.50 18.53
N LEU A 534 -31.38 -13.73 18.23
CA LEU A 534 -32.33 -14.50 19.02
C LEU A 534 -31.59 -15.35 20.07
N GLY A 535 -30.98 -14.71 21.08
CA GLY A 535 -30.71 -15.36 22.35
C GLY A 535 -31.90 -15.18 23.30
N PRO A 536 -32.18 -16.11 24.23
CA PRO A 536 -33.33 -15.99 25.14
C PRO A 536 -33.20 -14.70 25.96
N GLN A 537 -34.19 -13.82 25.84
CA GLN A 537 -34.40 -12.72 26.77
C GLN A 537 -34.59 -13.35 28.16
N PRO A 538 -33.84 -12.96 29.21
CA PRO A 538 -34.17 -13.39 30.55
C PRO A 538 -35.58 -12.88 30.86
N HIS A 539 -36.52 -13.81 30.98
CA HIS A 539 -37.85 -13.51 31.49
C HIS A 539 -37.68 -12.84 32.85
N SER A 540 -38.14 -11.60 32.93
CA SER A 540 -38.29 -10.88 34.19
C SER A 540 -39.24 -11.70 35.08
N LEU A 541 -38.73 -12.20 36.19
CA LEU A 541 -39.52 -12.57 37.37
C LEU A 541 -39.44 -11.43 38.37
#